data_AF-A0A137QKW5-F1
#
_entry.id   AF-A0A137QKW5-F1
#
_cell.length_a   1.000
_cell.length_b   1.000
_cell.length_c   1.000
_cell.angle_alpha   90.00
_cell.angle_beta   90.00
_cell.angle_gamma   90.00
#
_symmetry.space_group_name_H-M   'P 1'
#
loop_
_entity.id
_entity.type
_entity.pdbx_description
1 polymer ?
#
loop_
_entity_poly.entity_id
_entity_poly.type
_entity_poly.pdbx_seq_one_letter_code
_entity_poly.pdbx_strand_id
1 'polypeptide(L)'
;MAKSTRSKVKRSFRSKKRESGIYAAAEAARQQRLNLKLHQAMNKDQDGDVKVDAVEENSEETGWCWFAHFGLLDPDDITLDNLSSTRYDSTRIWSCSTLLESMISRDA
;
A
#
# COMPACT_ATOMS: atom_id res chain seq x y z
N MET A 1 -23.55 -8.87 27.98
CA MET A 1 -23.36 -7.60 27.25
C MET A 1 -22.20 -7.71 26.26
N ALA A 2 -22.48 -8.06 25.00
CA ALA A 2 -21.46 -8.02 23.96
C ALA A 2 -20.99 -6.58 23.73
N LYS A 3 -19.69 -6.39 23.48
CA LYS A 3 -19.15 -5.07 23.15
C LYS A 3 -19.17 -4.88 21.63
N SER A 4 -19.56 -3.68 21.18
CA SER A 4 -19.49 -3.31 19.77
C SER A 4 -18.05 -3.32 19.23
N THR A 5 -17.91 -3.56 17.92
CA THR A 5 -16.65 -3.49 17.17
C THR A 5 -15.96 -2.14 17.34
N ARG A 6 -16.69 -1.03 17.47
CA ARG A 6 -16.11 0.31 17.65
C ARG A 6 -15.86 0.68 19.12
N SER A 7 -16.19 -0.18 20.07
CA SER A 7 -15.96 0.11 21.50
C SER A 7 -14.48 0.39 21.81
N LYS A 8 -14.24 1.39 22.67
CA LYS A 8 -12.89 1.85 23.01
C LYS A 8 -12.06 0.74 23.66
N VAL A 9 -12.68 -0.03 24.56
CA VAL A 9 -12.04 -1.18 25.23
C VAL A 9 -11.57 -2.24 24.22
N LYS A 10 -12.39 -2.61 23.23
CA LYS A 10 -11.98 -3.60 22.21
C LYS A 10 -10.95 -3.03 21.22
N ARG A 11 -10.99 -1.73 20.92
CA ARG A 11 -9.99 -1.07 20.07
C ARG A 11 -8.63 -1.03 20.75
N SER A 12 -8.55 -0.58 22.01
CA SER A 12 -7.29 -0.53 22.77
C SER A 12 -6.69 -1.93 22.97
N PHE A 13 -7.51 -2.94 23.26
CA PHE A 13 -7.06 -4.34 23.31
C PHE A 13 -6.44 -4.80 21.98
N ARG A 14 -7.06 -4.46 20.84
CA ARG A 14 -6.50 -4.81 19.51
C ARG A 14 -5.26 -3.99 19.16
N SER A 15 -5.14 -2.75 19.63
CA SER A 15 -3.90 -1.96 19.47
C SER A 15 -2.74 -2.67 20.15
N LYS A 16 -2.89 -2.98 21.45
CA LYS A 16 -1.90 -3.71 22.23
C LYS A 16 -1.53 -5.05 21.59
N LYS A 17 -2.52 -5.80 21.07
CA LYS A 17 -2.25 -7.08 20.39
C LYS A 17 -1.41 -6.93 19.11
N ARG A 18 -1.53 -5.80 18.39
CA ARG A 18 -0.73 -5.53 17.19
C ARG A 18 0.68 -5.05 17.54
N GLU A 19 0.83 -4.27 18.60
CA GLU A 19 2.10 -3.66 19.00
C GLU A 19 3.01 -4.63 19.79
N SER A 20 2.48 -5.34 20.78
CA SER A 20 3.28 -6.13 21.73
C SER A 20 3.01 -7.63 21.68
N GLY A 21 2.16 -8.08 20.76
CA GLY A 21 1.74 -9.48 20.66
C GLY A 21 2.45 -10.26 19.57
N ILE A 22 1.99 -11.49 19.36
CA ILE A 22 2.46 -12.41 18.30
C ILE A 22 2.40 -11.77 16.90
N TYR A 23 1.45 -10.85 16.66
CA TYR A 23 1.36 -10.14 15.38
C TYR A 23 2.60 -9.29 15.09
N ALA A 24 3.19 -8.64 16.10
CA ALA A 24 4.40 -7.85 15.92
C ALA A 24 5.59 -8.75 15.53
N ALA A 25 5.74 -9.89 16.22
CA ALA A 25 6.82 -10.83 15.93
C ALA A 25 6.68 -11.46 14.53
N ALA A 26 5.47 -11.85 14.14
CA ALA A 26 5.21 -12.41 12.81
C ALA A 26 5.46 -11.38 11.69
N GLU A 27 5.08 -10.13 11.92
CA GLU A 27 5.28 -9.02 10.97
C GLU A 27 6.77 -8.70 10.80
N ALA A 28 7.52 -8.59 11.90
CA ALA A 28 8.96 -8.41 11.89
C ALA A 28 9.68 -9.57 11.16
N ALA A 29 9.27 -10.82 11.39
CA ALA A 29 9.83 -11.97 10.68
C ALA A 29 9.56 -11.90 9.16
N ARG A 30 8.37 -11.44 8.75
CA ARG A 30 8.05 -11.21 7.33
C ARG A 30 8.94 -10.13 6.74
N GLN A 31 9.13 -9.02 7.44
CA GLN A 31 10.03 -7.94 7.01
C GLN A 31 11.47 -8.42 6.88
N GLN A 32 11.99 -9.19 7.86
CA GLN A 32 13.34 -9.75 7.80
C GLN A 32 13.53 -10.64 6.57
N ARG A 33 12.58 -11.52 6.27
CA ARG A 33 12.62 -12.36 5.05
C ARG A 33 12.67 -11.52 3.78
N LEU A 34 11.91 -10.43 3.72
CA LEU A 34 11.92 -9.53 2.57
C LEU A 34 13.27 -8.82 2.43
N ASN A 35 13.79 -8.26 3.53
CA ASN A 35 15.07 -7.57 3.53
C ASN A 35 16.21 -8.50 3.10
N LEU A 36 16.22 -9.74 3.57
CA LEU A 36 17.20 -10.74 3.13
C LEU A 36 17.14 -10.98 1.62
N LYS A 37 15.94 -11.09 1.02
CA LYS A 37 15.78 -11.24 -0.43
C LYS A 37 16.26 -10.02 -1.20
N LEU A 38 15.96 -8.82 -0.71
CA LEU A 38 16.40 -7.57 -1.33
C LEU A 38 17.92 -7.40 -1.26
N HIS A 39 18.53 -7.72 -0.11
CA HIS A 39 19.99 -7.74 0.02
C HIS A 39 20.64 -8.75 -0.92
N GLN A 40 20.04 -9.94 -1.07
CA GLN A 40 20.53 -10.94 -2.02
C GLN A 40 20.42 -10.46 -3.47
N ALA A 41 19.34 -9.79 -3.85
CA ALA A 41 19.19 -9.21 -5.19
C ALA A 41 20.25 -8.12 -5.44
N MET A 42 20.35 -7.16 -4.51
CA MET A 42 21.30 -6.06 -4.60
C MET A 42 22.76 -6.53 -4.69
N ASN A 43 23.15 -7.56 -3.94
CA ASN A 43 24.51 -8.08 -3.98
C ASN A 43 24.79 -8.88 -5.27
N LYS A 44 23.78 -9.60 -5.81
CA LYS A 44 23.91 -10.25 -7.13
C LYS A 44 24.12 -9.22 -8.24
N ASP A 45 23.46 -8.07 -8.15
CA ASP A 45 23.65 -6.97 -9.12
C ASP A 45 25.05 -6.34 -9.03
N GLN A 46 25.73 -6.43 -7.87
CA GLN A 46 27.10 -5.94 -7.69
C GLN A 46 28.16 -6.94 -8.20
N ASP A 47 27.90 -8.24 -8.09
CA ASP A 47 28.86 -9.30 -8.43
C ASP A 47 28.74 -9.82 -9.88
N GLY A 48 27.81 -9.31 -10.69
CA GLY A 48 27.59 -9.85 -12.02
C GLY A 48 26.79 -8.97 -12.98
N ASP A 49 27.43 -7.92 -13.53
CA ASP A 49 27.11 -7.51 -14.90
C ASP A 49 27.75 -8.53 -15.87
N VAL A 50 27.21 -9.74 -15.87
CA VAL A 50 27.44 -10.73 -16.92
C VAL A 50 26.34 -10.50 -17.95
N LYS A 51 26.73 -10.02 -19.13
CA LYS A 51 25.86 -9.89 -20.31
C LYS A 51 25.09 -11.21 -20.51
N VAL A 52 23.80 -11.19 -20.21
CA VAL A 52 22.87 -12.21 -20.69
C VAL A 52 22.53 -11.81 -22.12
N ASP A 53 23.14 -12.50 -23.08
CA ASP A 53 22.72 -12.45 -24.47
C ASP A 53 21.22 -12.77 -24.56
N ALA A 54 20.52 -11.99 -25.39
CA ALA A 54 19.10 -12.09 -25.64
C ALA A 54 18.67 -13.53 -25.97
N VAL A 55 18.00 -14.18 -25.03
CA VAL A 55 17.11 -15.31 -25.31
C VAL A 55 15.74 -14.90 -24.78
N GLU A 56 14.87 -14.55 -25.71
CA GLU A 56 13.44 -14.45 -25.45
C GLU A 56 12.94 -15.79 -24.91
N GLU A 57 12.33 -15.79 -23.72
CA GLU A 57 11.09 -16.54 -23.48
C GLU A 57 10.49 -16.17 -22.11
N ASN A 58 9.25 -15.68 -22.17
CA ASN A 58 8.27 -15.55 -21.09
C ASN A 58 8.64 -14.64 -19.90
N SER A 59 8.47 -13.34 -20.12
CA SER A 59 8.08 -12.44 -19.04
C SER A 59 6.72 -12.87 -18.52
N GLU A 60 6.69 -13.75 -17.52
CA GLU A 60 5.54 -13.83 -16.61
C GLU A 60 5.37 -12.45 -15.99
N GLU A 61 4.47 -11.65 -16.55
CA GLU A 61 3.99 -10.36 -16.06
C GLU A 61 3.29 -10.56 -14.70
N THR A 62 4.06 -10.96 -13.70
CA THR A 62 3.58 -11.31 -12.36
C THR A 62 3.41 -10.03 -11.56
N GLY A 63 2.28 -9.36 -11.76
CA GLY A 63 1.80 -8.38 -10.78
C GLY A 63 0.75 -7.39 -11.24
N TRP A 64 0.55 -7.20 -12.55
CA TRP A 64 -0.33 -6.15 -13.07
C TRP A 64 -1.59 -6.70 -13.74
N CYS A 65 -1.54 -7.93 -14.27
CA CYS A 65 -2.66 -8.53 -15.03
C CYS A 65 -3.89 -8.90 -14.21
N TRP A 66 -3.82 -8.93 -12.87
CA TRP A 66 -5.01 -9.14 -12.04
C TRP A 66 -5.99 -7.96 -12.07
N PHE A 67 -5.51 -6.72 -12.20
CA PHE A 67 -6.41 -5.55 -12.33
C PHE A 67 -7.23 -5.59 -13.63
N ALA A 68 -6.61 -6.03 -14.73
CA ALA A 68 -7.28 -6.26 -16.00
C ALA A 68 -8.27 -7.43 -15.92
N HIS A 69 -7.92 -8.52 -15.22
CA HIS A 69 -8.81 -9.67 -15.05
C HIS A 69 -10.10 -9.36 -14.26
N PHE A 70 -10.05 -8.41 -13.32
CA PHE A 70 -11.23 -7.93 -12.58
C PHE A 70 -11.97 -6.76 -13.26
N GLY A 71 -11.55 -6.35 -14.47
CA GLY A 71 -12.14 -5.22 -15.20
C GLY A 71 -12.02 -3.89 -14.46
N LEU A 72 -10.99 -3.74 -13.62
CA LEU A 72 -10.78 -2.54 -12.81
C LEU A 72 -9.88 -1.50 -13.48
N LEU A 73 -9.12 -1.91 -14.50
CA LEU A 73 -8.18 -1.07 -15.23
C LEU A 73 -7.99 -1.63 -16.64
N ASP A 74 -8.42 -0.87 -17.65
CA ASP A 74 -8.16 -1.21 -19.04
C ASP A 74 -6.71 -0.82 -19.41
N PRO A 75 -5.97 -1.68 -20.13
CA PRO A 75 -4.57 -1.41 -20.47
C PRO A 75 -4.39 -0.17 -21.35
N ASP A 76 -5.43 0.22 -22.11
CA ASP A 76 -5.43 1.39 -22.98
C ASP A 76 -5.51 2.72 -22.20
N ASP A 77 -5.88 2.69 -20.91
CA ASP A 77 -5.96 3.90 -20.08
C ASP A 77 -4.60 4.33 -19.52
N ILE A 78 -3.59 3.45 -19.58
CA ILE A 78 -2.23 3.71 -19.08
C ILE A 78 -1.40 4.42 -20.16
N THR A 79 -1.87 5.56 -20.63
CA THR A 79 -1.07 6.46 -21.47
C THR A 79 -0.39 7.51 -20.61
N LEU A 80 0.82 7.94 -21.02
CA LEU A 80 1.57 8.99 -20.33
C LEU A 80 0.77 10.30 -20.22
N ASP A 81 -0.10 10.56 -21.19
CA ASP A 81 -0.99 11.72 -21.21
C ASP A 81 -2.07 11.64 -20.12
N ASN A 82 -2.67 10.46 -19.89
CA ASN A 82 -3.67 10.26 -18.83
C ASN A 82 -3.06 10.33 -17.42
N LEU A 83 -1.82 9.88 -17.24
CA LEU A 83 -1.11 9.97 -15.96
C LEU A 83 -0.82 11.43 -15.52
N SER A 84 -0.76 12.36 -16.47
CA SER A 84 -0.55 13.78 -16.19
C SER A 84 -1.81 14.45 -15.59
N SER A 85 -3.00 13.93 -15.93
CA SER A 85 -4.29 14.48 -15.47
C SER A 85 -4.65 14.07 -14.04
N THR A 86 -4.03 13.04 -13.47
CA THR A 86 -4.37 12.52 -12.12
C THR A 86 -3.53 13.14 -11.00
N ARG A 87 -2.57 14.02 -11.32
CA ARG A 87 -1.84 14.78 -10.31
C ARG A 87 -2.59 16.08 -9.99
N TYR A 88 -3.00 16.19 -8.72
CA TYR A 88 -3.50 17.39 -8.02
C TYR A 88 -4.95 17.82 -8.24
N ASP A 89 -5.87 17.16 -7.54
CA ASP A 89 -7.08 17.81 -7.03
C ASP A 89 -6.99 17.99 -5.50
N SER A 90 -5.93 18.69 -5.08
CA SER A 90 -5.64 19.02 -3.66
C SER A 90 -6.65 20.03 -3.07
N THR A 91 -7.56 20.58 -3.87
CA THR A 91 -8.49 21.64 -3.47
C THR A 91 -9.73 21.12 -2.73
N ARG A 92 -10.07 19.83 -2.83
CA ARG A 92 -11.25 19.26 -2.14
C ARG A 92 -11.03 18.91 -0.68
N ILE A 93 -9.78 18.76 -0.24
CA ILE A 93 -9.48 18.39 1.16
C ILE A 93 -9.72 19.58 2.11
N TRP A 94 -9.61 20.82 1.61
CA TRP A 94 -9.78 22.02 2.44
C TRP A 94 -11.24 22.44 2.69
N SER A 95 -12.22 22.05 1.86
CA SER A 95 -13.61 22.47 2.09
C SER A 95 -14.31 21.72 3.23
N CYS A 96 -13.80 20.55 3.63
CA CYS A 96 -14.34 19.81 4.79
C CYS A 96 -13.86 20.36 6.15
N SER A 97 -12.71 21.05 6.20
CA SER A 97 -12.18 21.56 7.47
C SER A 97 -12.98 22.75 7.98
N THR A 98 -13.39 23.66 7.08
CA THR A 98 -14.19 24.85 7.44
C THR A 98 -15.62 24.52 7.85
N LEU A 99 -16.20 23.45 7.30
CA LEU A 99 -17.53 22.97 7.67
C LEU A 99 -17.55 22.38 9.09
N LEU A 100 -16.47 21.69 9.50
CA LEU A 100 -16.37 21.09 10.84
C LEU A 100 -16.20 22.16 11.93
N GLU A 101 -15.45 23.25 11.67
CA GLU A 101 -15.35 24.38 12.60
C GLU A 101 -16.67 25.15 12.76
N SER A 102 -17.47 25.27 11.70
CA SER A 102 -18.78 25.92 11.78
C SER A 102 -19.81 25.14 12.61
N MET A 103 -19.66 23.81 12.71
CA MET A 103 -20.55 22.96 13.51
C MET A 103 -20.16 22.95 14.99
N ILE A 104 -18.88 23.06 15.31
CA ILE A 104 -18.41 23.06 16.71
C ILE A 104 -18.72 24.40 17.41
N SER A 105 -18.81 25.50 16.66
CA SER A 105 -19.06 26.83 17.24
C SER A 105 -20.54 27.17 17.48
N ARG A 106 -21.49 26.29 17.14
CA ARG A 106 -22.93 26.50 17.39
C ARG A 106 -23.44 25.93 18.72
N ASP A 107 -22.60 25.16 19.43
CA ASP A 107 -22.95 24.50 20.71
C ASP A 107 -22.12 25.03 21.90
N ALA A 108 -21.52 26.22 21.78
CA ALA A 108 -20.83 26.94 22.87
C ALA A 108 -21.58 28.23 23.24
#